data_AF-A0A2J8N8P6-F1
#
_entry.id   AF-A0A2J8N8P6-F1
#
_cell.length_a   1.000
_cell.length_b   1.000
_cell.length_c   1.000
_cell.angle_alpha   90.00
_cell.angle_beta   90.00
_cell.angle_gamma   90.00
#
_symmetry.space_group_name_H-M   'P 1'
#
loop_
_entity.id
_entity.type
_entity.pdbx_description
1 polymer ?
#
loop_
_entity_poly.entity_id
_entity_poly.type
_entity_poly.pdbx_seq_one_letter_code
_entity_poly.pdbx_strand_id
1 'polypeptide(L)'
;MTLAAYKEKMKELPLVSLFCSCFLADPLNKSSYKYEGWCGRQCRRKDESQRKDSADWRERRAQADTVDLNWCVISDMEVIELNKCTSGQSFEVILKPPSFDGVPEFNASLPRRRDPSLEEIQKKLEAAEERRKYQEAELLKHLAEKREHEREVIQKAIEENNNFIKMAKEKLAQKMESNKENREAHLAAMLERLQEKVRGPWLERRFLGHAVFLLQQVCRDLLIISGRKQPRAKIRIFFLGRILREFRRMIREVRGKK
;
A
#
# COMPACT_ATOMS: atom_id res chain seq x y z
N MET A 1 -7.30 -9.02 36.64
CA MET A 1 -6.18 -8.61 35.80
C MET A 1 -4.89 -8.92 36.54
N THR A 2 -4.11 -9.90 36.07
CA THR A 2 -2.83 -10.24 36.72
C THR A 2 -1.83 -9.10 36.53
N LEU A 3 -0.99 -8.84 37.53
CA LEU A 3 0.03 -7.76 37.46
C LEU A 3 0.93 -7.91 36.22
N ALA A 4 1.18 -9.14 35.76
CA ALA A 4 1.92 -9.43 34.55
C ALA A 4 1.22 -8.89 33.28
N ALA A 5 -0.10 -9.12 33.14
CA ALA A 5 -0.87 -8.65 31.99
C ALA A 5 -1.01 -7.13 31.95
N TYR A 6 -1.11 -6.47 33.11
CA TYR A 6 -1.10 -5.01 33.21
C TYR A 6 0.27 -4.44 32.78
N LYS A 7 1.37 -5.10 33.16
CA LYS A 7 2.74 -4.67 32.82
C LYS A 7 3.03 -4.77 31.33
N GLU A 8 2.53 -5.79 30.64
CA GLU A 8 2.66 -5.89 29.18
C GLU A 8 1.84 -4.81 28.46
N LYS A 9 0.60 -4.57 28.90
CA LYS A 9 -0.25 -3.52 28.30
C LYS A 9 0.33 -2.12 28.44
N MET A 10 1.09 -1.86 29.51
CA MET A 10 1.79 -0.59 29.72
C MET A 10 3.03 -0.41 28.82
N LYS A 11 3.58 -1.49 28.25
CA LYS A 11 4.69 -1.43 27.27
C LYS A 11 4.24 -1.15 25.85
N GLU A 12 2.96 -1.39 25.53
CA GLU A 12 2.37 -1.16 24.19
C GLU A 12 1.95 0.31 23.95
N LEU A 13 2.00 1.17 24.96
CA LEU A 13 1.67 2.59 24.84
C LEU A 13 2.90 3.42 24.40
N PRO A 14 2.75 4.47 23.57
CA PRO A 14 3.85 5.27 23.02
C PRO A 14 4.40 6.29 24.05
N LEU A 15 4.49 5.91 25.32
CA LEU A 15 4.99 6.73 26.44
C LEU A 15 6.28 6.14 27.05
N VAL A 16 6.97 5.25 26.33
CA VAL A 16 8.18 4.55 26.79
C VAL A 16 9.33 5.51 27.16
N SER A 17 9.29 6.76 26.68
CA SER A 17 10.25 7.81 27.03
C SER A 17 10.00 8.51 28.38
N LEU A 18 8.84 8.29 29.01
CA LEU A 18 8.43 8.95 30.25
C LEU A 18 8.56 8.08 31.50
N PHE A 19 8.80 6.77 31.34
CA PHE A 19 8.93 5.87 32.48
C PHE A 19 10.39 5.70 32.88
N CYS A 20 10.63 5.89 34.18
CA CYS A 20 11.92 5.69 34.84
C CYS A 20 12.53 4.33 34.48
N SER A 21 13.86 4.29 34.31
CA SER A 21 14.67 3.12 33.94
C SER A 21 14.45 1.87 34.83
N CYS A 22 13.74 2.02 35.95
CA CYS A 22 13.32 0.93 36.83
C CYS A 22 12.32 -0.06 36.21
N PHE A 23 11.56 0.30 35.16
CA PHE A 23 10.54 -0.59 34.56
C PHE A 23 11.05 -1.50 33.43
N LEU A 24 12.19 -1.15 32.81
CA LEU A 24 12.82 -1.85 31.68
C LEU A 24 14.17 -2.47 32.05
N ALA A 25 14.29 -3.04 33.25
CA ALA A 25 15.43 -3.91 33.54
C ALA A 25 15.21 -5.25 32.82
N ASP A 26 15.75 -5.39 31.61
CA ASP A 26 15.90 -6.69 30.95
C ASP A 26 16.81 -7.58 31.81
N PRO A 27 16.38 -8.79 32.24
CA PRO A 27 17.23 -9.68 33.03
C PRO A 27 18.35 -10.36 32.21
N LEU A 28 18.44 -10.10 30.90
CA LEU A 28 19.24 -10.90 29.97
C LEU A 28 20.24 -10.11 29.12
N ASN A 29 20.81 -9.03 29.67
CA ASN A 29 22.04 -8.48 29.10
C ASN A 29 22.97 -7.93 30.18
N LYS A 30 23.61 -8.84 30.94
CA LYS A 30 24.85 -8.51 31.65
C LYS A 30 25.97 -8.41 30.63
N SER A 31 25.99 -7.33 29.86
CA SER A 31 27.24 -6.87 29.27
C SER A 31 28.04 -6.21 30.39
N SER A 32 29.20 -6.79 30.67
CA SER A 32 30.22 -6.25 31.57
C SER A 32 30.77 -4.95 30.96
N TYR A 33 30.03 -3.85 31.07
CA TYR A 33 30.53 -2.53 30.71
C TYR A 33 31.17 -1.89 31.95
N LYS A 34 32.49 -1.99 32.01
CA LYS A 34 33.35 -1.34 32.99
C LYS A 34 33.38 0.16 32.66
N TYR A 35 32.70 0.98 33.46
CA TYR A 35 32.80 2.44 33.35
C TYR A 35 34.15 2.88 33.96
N GLU A 36 35.14 3.16 33.11
CA GLU A 36 36.37 3.84 33.50
C GLU A 36 36.02 5.31 33.77
N GLY A 37 35.56 5.60 34.99
CA GLY A 37 35.57 6.94 35.52
C GLY A 37 37.02 7.38 35.69
N TRP A 38 37.51 8.21 34.78
CA TRP A 38 38.74 8.98 34.97
C TRP A 38 38.57 9.91 36.18
N CYS A 39 38.86 9.39 37.37
CA CYS A 39 39.21 10.18 38.55
C CYS A 39 40.73 10.14 38.66
N GLY A 40 41.39 11.16 38.11
CA GLY A 40 42.83 11.33 38.21
C GLY A 40 43.26 11.67 39.63
N ARG A 41 43.50 10.64 40.45
CA ARG A 41 44.60 10.48 41.44
C ARG A 41 44.28 9.37 42.46
N GLN A 42 44.52 8.14 42.02
CA GLN A 42 45.16 7.01 42.73
C GLN A 42 44.90 6.81 44.25
N CYS A 43 43.85 6.06 44.57
CA CYS A 43 43.74 5.32 45.84
C CYS A 43 44.09 3.85 45.63
N ARG A 44 45.22 3.44 46.21
CA ARG A 44 45.70 2.04 46.27
C ARG A 44 44.89 1.30 47.33
N ARG A 45 44.10 0.30 46.95
CA ARG A 45 43.48 -0.63 47.91
C ARG A 45 44.57 -1.40 48.64
N LYS A 46 44.49 -1.45 49.97
CA LYS A 46 45.23 -2.39 50.81
C LYS A 46 44.20 -3.10 51.70
N ASP A 47 44.29 -4.42 51.69
CA ASP A 47 43.33 -5.36 52.28
C ASP A 47 43.15 -5.18 53.78
N GLU A 48 41.91 -5.35 54.24
CA GLU A 48 41.55 -5.53 55.64
C GLU A 48 41.98 -6.91 56.11
N SER A 49 42.99 -6.97 56.97
CA SER A 49 43.13 -8.07 57.92
C SER A 49 43.73 -7.56 59.21
N GLN A 50 43.06 -7.93 60.30
CA GLN A 50 43.45 -7.81 61.70
C GLN A 50 43.09 -6.49 62.41
N ARG A 51 41.84 -6.46 62.88
CA ARG A 51 41.49 -5.86 64.17
C ARG A 51 42.04 -6.75 65.29
N LYS A 52 42.87 -6.15 66.16
CA LYS A 52 43.16 -6.42 67.58
C LYS A 52 44.39 -5.52 67.89
N ASP A 53 44.48 -4.67 68.89
CA ASP A 53 43.79 -4.58 70.17
C ASP A 53 43.66 -3.12 70.61
N SER A 54 42.69 -2.92 71.49
CA SER A 54 42.45 -1.75 72.32
C SER A 54 43.70 -1.27 73.07
N ALA A 55 43.99 0.03 73.06
CA ALA A 55 43.71 0.91 74.20
C ALA A 55 44.28 2.33 74.03
N ASP A 56 43.48 3.26 74.53
CA ASP A 56 43.74 4.66 74.91
C ASP A 56 43.86 5.75 73.82
N TRP A 57 42.71 6.35 73.51
CA TRP A 57 42.61 7.63 72.77
C TRP A 57 43.18 8.83 73.53
N ARG A 58 43.40 8.71 74.85
CA ARG A 58 43.88 9.81 75.70
C ARG A 58 45.37 10.10 75.47
N GLU A 59 46.18 9.07 75.27
CA GLU A 59 47.62 9.18 74.99
C GLU A 59 47.91 9.73 73.57
N ARG A 60 47.06 9.40 72.59
CA ARG A 60 47.15 9.93 71.22
C ARG A 60 46.81 11.42 71.13
N ARG A 61 45.98 11.93 72.05
CA ARG A 61 45.65 13.36 72.14
C ARG A 61 46.81 14.16 72.77
N ALA A 62 47.53 13.58 73.74
CA ALA A 62 48.70 14.21 74.36
C ALA A 62 49.90 14.38 73.39
N GLN A 63 50.04 13.51 72.38
CA GLN A 63 51.06 13.67 71.32
C GLN A 63 50.60 14.57 70.16
N ALA A 64 49.30 14.87 70.04
CA ALA A 64 48.77 15.76 68.99
C ALA A 64 48.77 17.25 69.36
N ASP A 65 49.02 17.59 70.64
CA ASP A 65 48.99 18.95 71.16
C ASP A 65 50.38 19.62 71.30
N THR A 66 51.44 18.98 70.80
CA THR A 66 52.74 19.66 70.61
C THR A 66 52.81 20.24 69.20
N VAL A 67 52.08 21.34 68.99
CA VAL A 67 52.32 22.21 67.84
C VAL A 67 53.70 22.83 68.07
N ASP A 68 54.67 22.48 67.22
CA ASP A 68 55.97 23.15 67.18
C ASP A 68 55.73 24.63 66.86
N LEU A 69 55.74 25.49 67.89
CA LEU A 69 55.56 26.94 67.78
C LEU A 69 56.73 27.63 67.05
N ASN A 70 57.71 26.86 66.56
CA ASN A 70 58.85 27.35 65.80
C ASN A 70 58.60 27.45 64.28
N TRP A 71 57.36 27.26 63.81
CA TRP A 71 56.98 27.52 62.42
C TRP A 71 55.78 28.44 62.34
N CYS A 72 56.01 29.76 62.49
CA CYS A 72 55.27 30.86 61.86
C CYS A 72 55.55 32.18 62.60
N VAL A 73 56.77 32.70 62.46
CA VAL A 73 56.88 34.16 62.41
C VAL A 73 56.28 34.56 61.06
N ILE A 74 54.96 34.78 60.99
CA ILE A 74 54.34 35.38 59.79
C ILE A 74 54.73 36.85 59.82
N SER A 75 55.93 37.16 59.33
CA SER A 75 56.48 38.53 59.37
C SER A 75 55.65 39.52 58.54
N ASP A 76 54.80 39.04 57.63
CA ASP A 76 54.09 39.86 56.63
C ASP A 76 52.58 39.54 56.56
N MET A 77 51.86 39.56 57.71
CA MET A 77 50.40 39.50 57.71
C MET A 77 49.82 40.88 57.37
N GLU A 78 49.23 41.02 56.18
CA GLU A 78 48.61 42.27 55.73
C GLU A 78 47.08 42.18 55.86
N VAL A 79 46.48 43.15 56.54
CA VAL A 79 45.02 43.23 56.74
C VAL A 79 44.50 44.51 56.09
N ILE A 80 43.70 44.36 55.03
CA ILE A 80 43.07 45.46 54.30
C ILE A 80 41.63 45.59 54.79
N GLU A 81 41.33 46.63 55.56
CA GLU A 81 39.96 46.90 55.99
C GLU A 81 39.09 47.29 54.79
N LEU A 82 37.94 46.61 54.61
CA LEU A 82 37.04 46.85 53.48
C LEU A 82 35.87 47.75 53.89
N ASN A 83 35.00 47.26 54.76
CA ASN A 83 33.79 47.98 55.16
C ASN A 83 33.45 47.77 56.64
N LYS A 84 32.93 48.81 57.28
CA LYS A 84 32.39 48.77 58.65
C LYS A 84 30.94 49.23 58.61
N CYS A 85 30.02 48.39 59.04
CA CYS A 85 28.61 48.70 59.17
C CYS A 85 28.13 48.42 60.60
N THR A 86 26.91 48.85 60.92
CA THR A 86 26.34 48.73 62.27
C THR A 86 26.22 47.27 62.76
N SER A 87 26.14 46.32 61.82
CA SER A 87 26.03 44.89 62.09
C SER A 87 27.36 44.12 61.99
N GLY A 88 28.47 44.76 61.61
CA GLY A 88 29.76 44.06 61.52
C GLY A 88 30.85 44.82 60.77
N GLN A 89 32.01 44.18 60.70
CA GLN A 89 33.19 44.71 60.00
C GLN A 89 33.76 43.61 59.09
N SER A 90 34.18 43.97 57.88
CA SER A 90 34.85 43.07 56.94
C SER A 90 36.22 43.61 56.54
N PHE A 91 37.18 42.69 56.40
CA PHE A 91 38.55 42.97 56.01
C PHE A 91 39.10 41.77 55.25
N GLU A 92 40.04 42.02 54.35
CA GLU A 92 40.78 41.01 53.61
C GLU A 92 42.12 40.77 54.31
N VAL A 93 42.49 39.50 54.54
CA VAL A 93 43.76 39.13 55.18
C VAL A 93 44.62 38.41 54.15
N ILE A 94 45.76 38.99 53.83
CA ILE A 94 46.76 38.41 52.93
C ILE A 94 47.92 37.91 53.79
N LEU A 95 48.05 36.59 53.88
CA LEU A 95 49.13 35.92 54.61
C LEU A 95 50.40 35.75 53.75
N LYS A 96 50.23 35.77 52.43
CA LYS A 96 51.30 35.71 51.43
C LYS A 96 50.81 36.38 50.14
N PRO A 97 51.53 37.38 49.61
CA PRO A 97 51.14 38.00 48.35
C PRO A 97 51.13 36.98 47.20
N PRO A 98 50.27 37.16 46.18
CA PRO A 98 50.21 36.27 45.05
C PRO A 98 51.60 36.13 44.43
N SER A 99 52.00 34.89 44.10
CA SER A 99 53.36 34.62 43.60
C SER A 99 53.60 35.12 42.16
N PHE A 100 52.58 35.70 41.54
CA PHE A 100 52.58 36.28 40.20
C PHE A 100 51.74 37.56 40.24
N ASP A 101 52.34 38.70 39.94
CA ASP A 101 51.69 40.04 39.95
C ASP A 101 50.73 40.25 38.76
N GLY A 102 50.57 39.24 37.90
CA GLY A 102 49.64 39.29 36.77
C GLY A 102 48.27 38.73 37.13
N VAL A 103 47.23 39.28 36.49
CA VAL A 103 45.87 38.75 36.52
C VAL A 103 45.89 37.26 36.12
N PRO A 104 45.12 36.37 36.78
CA PRO A 104 45.06 34.96 36.38
C PRO A 104 44.72 34.83 34.89
N GLU A 105 45.67 34.35 34.09
CA GLU A 105 45.50 34.11 32.64
C GLU A 105 44.71 32.81 32.39
N PHE A 106 43.66 32.56 33.18
CA PHE A 106 42.82 31.38 33.03
C PHE A 106 41.69 31.70 32.04
N ASN A 107 41.93 31.36 30.76
CA ASN A 107 40.96 31.37 29.64
C ASN A 107 40.51 32.74 29.11
N ALA A 108 41.42 33.69 28.89
CA ALA A 108 41.12 34.84 28.02
C ALA A 108 40.93 34.44 26.54
N SER A 109 41.32 33.20 26.17
CA SER A 109 41.22 32.65 24.81
C SER A 109 39.93 31.90 24.51
N LEU A 110 39.06 31.65 25.50
CA LEU A 110 37.69 31.24 25.19
C LEU A 110 36.88 32.52 24.96
N PRO A 111 36.43 32.80 23.72
CA PRO A 111 35.50 33.89 23.50
C PRO A 111 34.35 33.67 24.47
N ARG A 112 34.04 34.65 25.33
CA ARG A 112 32.76 34.66 26.04
C ARG A 112 31.71 34.43 24.95
N ARG A 113 31.08 33.26 24.98
CA ARG A 113 29.96 32.95 24.08
C ARG A 113 28.99 34.10 24.29
N ARG A 114 28.67 34.83 23.21
CA ARG A 114 27.64 35.88 23.29
C ARG A 114 26.38 35.20 23.82
N ASP A 115 25.77 35.82 24.81
CA ASP A 115 24.48 35.33 25.31
C ASP A 115 23.49 35.37 24.14
N PRO A 116 22.77 34.26 23.86
CA PRO A 116 21.87 34.19 22.72
C PRO A 116 20.83 35.31 22.80
N SER A 117 20.56 35.98 21.68
CA SER A 117 19.48 36.98 21.63
C SER A 117 18.12 36.30 21.82
N LEU A 118 17.11 37.08 22.22
CA LEU A 118 15.74 36.58 22.37
C LEU A 118 15.21 35.91 21.09
N GLU A 119 15.53 36.48 19.92
CA GLU A 119 15.19 35.92 18.61
C GLU A 119 15.87 34.57 18.34
N GLU A 120 17.14 34.41 18.71
CA GLU A 120 17.84 33.12 18.55
C GLU A 120 17.24 32.03 19.45
N ILE A 121 16.77 32.39 20.64
CA ILE A 121 16.09 31.49 21.57
C ILE A 121 14.72 31.10 20.99
N GLN A 122 13.92 32.08 20.57
CA GLN A 122 12.61 31.85 19.95
C GLN A 122 12.72 30.95 18.72
N LYS A 123 13.66 31.24 17.82
CA LYS A 123 13.89 30.42 16.62
C LYS A 123 14.23 28.98 16.94
N LYS A 124 14.98 28.71 18.01
CA LYS A 124 15.28 27.33 18.46
C LYS A 124 14.05 26.62 19.03
N LEU A 125 13.20 27.34 19.75
CA LEU A 125 11.93 26.81 20.28
C LEU A 125 10.95 26.50 19.15
N GLU A 126 10.78 27.43 18.21
CA GLU A 126 9.96 27.25 17.01
C GLU A 126 10.45 26.07 16.18
N ALA A 127 11.76 25.96 15.93
CA ALA A 127 12.32 24.81 15.21
C ALA A 127 12.05 23.48 15.93
N ALA A 128 12.02 23.46 17.26
CA ALA A 128 11.65 22.27 18.02
C ALA A 128 10.15 21.97 17.94
N GLU A 129 9.30 23.00 17.91
CA GLU A 129 7.87 22.87 17.71
C GLU A 129 7.52 22.34 16.31
N GLU A 130 8.14 22.88 15.27
CA GLU A 130 7.94 22.41 13.90
C GLU A 130 8.38 20.95 13.73
N ARG A 131 9.45 20.51 14.41
CA ARG A 131 9.81 19.08 14.44
C ARG A 131 8.75 18.21 15.10
N ARG A 132 8.10 18.67 16.17
CA ARG A 132 6.99 17.94 16.82
C ARG A 132 5.78 17.90 15.90
N LYS A 133 5.37 19.04 15.34
CA LYS A 133 4.25 19.13 14.39
C LYS A 133 4.46 18.25 13.17
N TYR A 134 5.68 18.22 12.63
CA TYR A 134 6.02 17.37 11.49
C TYR A 134 5.82 15.88 11.81
N GLN A 135 6.32 15.42 12.97
CA GLN A 135 6.13 14.03 13.40
C GLN A 135 4.65 13.68 13.61
N GLU A 136 3.89 14.58 14.20
CA GLU A 136 2.44 14.42 14.39
C GLU A 136 1.71 14.38 13.04
N ALA A 137 2.05 15.28 12.12
CA ALA A 137 1.46 15.34 10.78
C ALA A 137 1.76 14.06 9.97
N GLU A 138 2.99 13.55 10.01
CA GLU A 138 3.34 12.29 9.36
C GLU A 138 2.59 11.09 9.97
N LEU A 139 2.43 11.05 11.29
CA LEU A 139 1.60 10.03 11.94
C LEU A 139 0.14 10.13 11.49
N LEU A 140 -0.44 11.33 11.49
CA LEU A 140 -1.81 11.57 11.05
C LEU A 140 -2.01 11.20 9.58
N LYS A 141 -1.03 11.49 8.73
CA LYS A 141 -1.03 11.10 7.32
C LYS A 141 -1.09 9.58 7.16
N HIS A 142 -0.25 8.82 7.86
CA HIS A 142 -0.31 7.36 7.84
C HIS A 142 -1.63 6.80 8.39
N LEU A 143 -2.22 7.45 9.39
CA LEU A 143 -3.55 7.07 9.88
C LEU A 143 -4.64 7.36 8.84
N ALA A 144 -4.56 8.48 8.13
CA ALA A 144 -5.48 8.84 7.05
C ALA A 144 -5.37 7.85 5.87
N GLU A 145 -4.15 7.49 5.47
CA GLU A 145 -3.89 6.46 4.45
C GLU A 145 -4.51 5.12 4.83
N LYS A 146 -4.38 4.68 6.09
CA LYS A 146 -5.04 3.44 6.57
C LYS A 146 -6.56 3.52 6.52
N ARG A 147 -7.15 4.65 6.90
CA ARG A 147 -8.60 4.89 6.81
C ARG A 147 -9.08 4.86 5.36
N GLU A 148 -8.27 5.37 4.43
CA GLU A 148 -8.58 5.32 3.00
C GLU A 148 -8.54 3.89 2.48
N HIS A 149 -7.49 3.13 2.82
CA HIS A 149 -7.40 1.72 2.45
C HIS A 149 -8.57 0.89 2.97
N GLU A 150 -9.01 1.12 4.21
CA GLU A 150 -10.21 0.46 4.76
C GLU A 150 -11.46 0.75 3.91
N ARG A 151 -11.65 1.99 3.44
CA ARG A 151 -12.75 2.35 2.53
C ARG A 151 -12.60 1.67 1.17
N GLU A 152 -11.41 1.64 0.59
CA GLU A 152 -11.14 0.98 -0.69
C GLU A 152 -11.45 -0.51 -0.63
N VAL A 153 -11.08 -1.19 0.46
CA VAL A 153 -11.36 -2.62 0.65
C VAL A 153 -12.86 -2.89 0.69
N ILE A 154 -13.63 -2.09 1.44
CA ILE A 154 -15.09 -2.22 1.52
C ILE A 154 -15.71 -1.95 0.14
N GLN A 155 -15.28 -0.88 -0.53
CA GLN A 155 -15.77 -0.51 -1.85
C GLN A 155 -15.50 -1.61 -2.88
N LYS A 156 -14.29 -2.18 -2.87
CA LYS A 156 -13.89 -3.27 -3.77
C LYS A 156 -14.73 -4.53 -3.55
N ALA A 157 -15.02 -4.88 -2.29
CA ALA A 157 -15.88 -6.03 -1.99
C ALA A 157 -17.30 -5.85 -2.57
N ILE A 158 -17.85 -4.63 -2.49
CA ILE A 158 -19.15 -4.30 -3.08
C ILE A 158 -19.07 -4.37 -4.62
N GLU A 159 -18.02 -3.81 -5.21
CA GLU A 159 -17.83 -3.79 -6.65
C GLU A 159 -17.66 -5.20 -7.24
N GLU A 160 -16.89 -6.07 -6.59
CA GLU A 160 -16.74 -7.47 -7.00
C GLU A 160 -18.08 -8.23 -6.94
N ASN A 161 -18.88 -8.02 -5.90
CA ASN A 161 -20.21 -8.62 -5.79
C ASN A 161 -21.14 -8.13 -6.91
N ASN A 162 -21.13 -6.82 -7.19
CA ASN A 162 -21.92 -6.25 -8.29
C ASN A 162 -21.48 -6.79 -9.65
N ASN A 163 -20.17 -6.93 -9.86
CA ASN A 163 -19.61 -7.52 -11.08
C ASN A 163 -20.02 -8.99 -11.23
N PHE A 164 -20.02 -9.77 -10.15
CA PHE A 164 -20.50 -11.15 -10.18
C PHE A 164 -21.96 -11.24 -10.61
N ILE A 165 -22.84 -10.41 -10.02
CA ILE A 165 -24.26 -10.36 -10.38
C ILE A 165 -24.44 -9.97 -11.85
N LYS A 166 -23.71 -8.95 -12.32
CA LYS A 166 -23.75 -8.50 -13.71
C LYS A 166 -23.33 -9.62 -14.68
N MET A 167 -22.19 -10.25 -14.43
CA MET A 167 -21.69 -11.35 -15.26
C MET A 167 -22.64 -12.56 -15.26
N ALA A 168 -23.25 -12.88 -14.11
CA ALA A 168 -24.23 -13.95 -14.02
C ALA A 168 -25.48 -13.64 -14.85
N LYS A 169 -25.99 -12.40 -14.78
CA LYS A 169 -27.14 -11.93 -15.57
C LYS A 169 -26.85 -11.97 -17.07
N GLU A 170 -25.70 -11.47 -17.50
CA GLU A 170 -25.29 -11.47 -18.91
C GLU A 170 -25.12 -12.89 -19.45
N LYS A 171 -24.49 -13.79 -18.69
CA LYS A 171 -24.37 -15.21 -19.06
C LYS A 171 -25.73 -15.88 -19.20
N LEU A 172 -26.67 -15.61 -18.29
CA LEU A 172 -28.02 -16.15 -18.39
C LEU A 172 -28.73 -15.63 -19.64
N ALA A 173 -28.66 -14.32 -19.90
CA ALA A 173 -29.26 -13.71 -21.08
C ALA A 173 -28.70 -14.31 -22.38
N GLN A 174 -27.37 -14.45 -22.47
CA GLN A 174 -26.72 -15.10 -23.61
C GLN A 174 -27.16 -16.56 -23.79
N LYS A 175 -27.29 -17.31 -22.71
CA LYS A 175 -27.77 -18.71 -22.77
C LYS A 175 -29.22 -18.80 -23.24
N MET A 176 -30.07 -17.89 -22.79
CA MET A 176 -31.46 -17.84 -23.24
C MET A 176 -31.58 -17.47 -24.71
N GLU A 177 -30.80 -16.49 -25.19
CA GLU A 177 -30.82 -16.11 -26.61
C GLU A 177 -30.27 -17.24 -27.49
N SER A 178 -29.12 -17.82 -27.13
CA SER A 178 -28.57 -18.97 -27.86
C SER A 178 -29.55 -20.16 -27.88
N ASN A 179 -30.24 -20.43 -26.77
CA ASN A 179 -31.25 -21.49 -26.72
C ASN A 179 -32.43 -21.21 -27.66
N LYS A 180 -32.91 -19.95 -27.68
CA LYS A 180 -33.99 -19.51 -28.56
C LYS A 180 -33.58 -19.61 -30.03
N GLU A 181 -32.41 -19.08 -30.40
CA GLU A 181 -31.86 -19.16 -31.76
C GLU A 181 -31.71 -20.63 -32.20
N ASN A 182 -31.20 -21.50 -31.32
CA ASN A 182 -31.08 -22.93 -31.62
C ASN A 182 -32.45 -23.57 -31.85
N ARG A 183 -33.46 -23.25 -31.03
CA ARG A 183 -34.82 -23.77 -31.20
C ARG A 183 -35.44 -23.28 -32.50
N GLU A 184 -35.28 -22.00 -32.83
CA GLU A 184 -35.77 -21.41 -34.07
C GLU A 184 -35.08 -22.01 -35.29
N ALA A 185 -33.76 -22.20 -35.25
CA ALA A 185 -33.00 -22.86 -36.31
C ALA A 185 -33.45 -24.32 -36.51
N HIS A 186 -33.67 -25.07 -35.44
CA HIS A 186 -34.18 -26.44 -35.52
C HIS A 186 -35.58 -26.49 -36.14
N LEU A 187 -36.49 -25.60 -35.74
CA LEU A 187 -37.83 -25.50 -36.31
C LEU A 187 -37.78 -25.06 -37.78
N ALA A 188 -36.96 -24.07 -38.12
CA ALA A 188 -36.77 -23.59 -39.49
C ALA A 188 -36.26 -24.71 -40.40
N ALA A 189 -35.22 -25.44 -39.98
CA ALA A 189 -34.69 -26.58 -40.72
C ALA A 189 -35.72 -27.71 -40.89
N MET A 190 -36.56 -27.95 -39.88
CA MET A 190 -37.66 -28.91 -39.98
C MET A 190 -38.71 -28.46 -41.01
N LEU A 191 -39.12 -27.19 -40.96
CA LEU A 191 -40.10 -26.61 -41.87
C LEU A 191 -39.60 -26.57 -43.32
N GLU A 192 -38.33 -26.25 -43.54
CA GLU A 192 -37.70 -26.24 -44.86
C GLU A 192 -37.71 -27.63 -45.50
N ARG A 193 -37.29 -28.67 -44.76
CA ARG A 193 -37.36 -30.08 -45.21
C ARG A 193 -38.79 -30.51 -45.56
N LEU A 194 -39.79 -30.01 -44.84
CA LEU A 194 -41.20 -30.28 -45.15
C LEU A 194 -41.66 -29.51 -46.41
N GLN A 195 -41.25 -28.25 -46.57
CA GLN A 195 -41.57 -27.47 -47.76
C GLN A 195 -40.97 -28.07 -49.03
N GLU A 196 -39.74 -28.60 -48.99
CA GLU A 196 -39.14 -29.33 -50.12
C GLU A 196 -39.98 -30.54 -50.53
N LYS A 197 -40.43 -31.33 -49.56
CA LYS A 197 -41.32 -32.49 -49.79
C LYS A 197 -42.65 -32.13 -50.42
N VAL A 198 -43.15 -30.92 -50.19
CA VAL A 198 -44.38 -30.41 -50.84
C VAL A 198 -44.05 -29.83 -52.23
N ARG A 199 -42.97 -29.06 -52.34
CA ARG A 199 -42.56 -28.37 -53.58
C ARG A 199 -42.16 -29.34 -54.69
N GLY A 200 -41.47 -30.44 -54.38
CA GLY A 200 -41.09 -31.46 -55.37
C GLY A 200 -42.29 -32.02 -56.14
N PRO A 201 -43.29 -32.64 -55.46
CA PRO A 201 -44.50 -33.14 -56.10
C PRO A 201 -45.34 -32.07 -56.81
N TRP A 202 -45.35 -30.82 -56.32
CA TRP A 202 -46.01 -29.71 -57.02
C TRP A 202 -45.31 -29.36 -58.35
N LEU A 203 -43.98 -29.36 -58.38
CA LEU A 203 -43.21 -29.14 -59.60
C LEU A 203 -43.43 -30.31 -60.58
N GLU A 204 -43.38 -31.56 -60.13
CA GLU A 204 -43.66 -32.73 -60.96
C GLU A 204 -45.07 -32.73 -61.53
N ARG A 205 -46.09 -32.44 -60.71
CA ARG A 205 -47.48 -32.30 -61.19
C ARG A 205 -47.63 -31.18 -62.22
N ARG A 206 -46.95 -30.05 -62.03
CA ARG A 206 -46.92 -28.97 -63.01
C ARG A 206 -46.26 -29.40 -64.32
N PHE A 207 -45.14 -30.13 -64.26
CA PHE A 207 -44.48 -30.69 -65.45
C PHE A 207 -45.36 -31.70 -66.19
N LEU A 208 -46.00 -32.62 -65.47
CA LEU A 208 -46.95 -33.58 -66.05
C LEU A 208 -48.14 -32.85 -66.69
N GLY A 209 -48.70 -31.84 -66.03
CA GLY A 209 -49.77 -31.01 -66.59
C GLY A 209 -49.35 -30.31 -67.90
N HIS A 210 -48.15 -29.73 -67.94
CA HIS A 210 -47.59 -29.14 -69.17
C HIS A 210 -47.36 -30.19 -70.27
N ALA A 211 -46.86 -31.39 -69.93
CA ALA A 211 -46.65 -32.48 -70.89
C ALA A 211 -47.97 -32.99 -71.48
N VAL A 212 -49.01 -33.16 -70.64
CA VAL A 212 -50.35 -33.55 -71.09
C VAL A 212 -50.96 -32.49 -72.01
N PHE A 213 -50.81 -31.20 -71.69
CA PHE A 213 -51.26 -30.11 -72.55
C PHE A 213 -50.58 -30.13 -73.93
N LEU A 214 -49.25 -30.32 -73.97
CA LEU A 214 -48.51 -30.44 -75.22
C LEU A 214 -48.96 -31.65 -76.03
N LEU A 215 -49.18 -32.80 -75.39
CA LEU A 215 -49.66 -34.01 -76.06
C LEU A 215 -51.06 -33.79 -76.67
N GLN A 216 -51.96 -33.14 -75.94
CA GLN A 216 -53.30 -32.84 -76.44
C GLN A 216 -53.27 -31.86 -77.62
N GLN A 217 -52.37 -30.87 -77.59
CA GLN A 217 -52.15 -29.96 -78.71
C GLN A 217 -51.66 -30.70 -79.96
N VAL A 218 -50.67 -31.59 -79.80
CA VAL A 218 -50.16 -32.42 -80.91
C VAL A 218 -51.24 -33.33 -81.48
N CYS A 219 -52.07 -33.97 -80.65
CA CYS A 219 -53.18 -34.80 -81.10
C CYS A 219 -54.25 -34.00 -81.87
N ARG A 220 -54.60 -32.78 -81.41
CA ARG A 220 -55.51 -31.89 -82.15
C ARG A 220 -54.91 -31.49 -83.50
N ASP A 221 -53.65 -31.11 -83.52
CA ASP A 221 -52.94 -30.74 -84.75
C ASP A 221 -52.90 -31.93 -85.73
N LEU A 222 -52.70 -33.16 -85.24
CA LEU A 222 -52.74 -34.38 -86.05
C LEU A 222 -54.14 -34.67 -86.63
N LEU A 223 -55.19 -34.49 -85.83
CA LEU A 223 -56.58 -34.68 -86.25
C LEU A 223 -57.01 -33.65 -87.31
N ILE A 224 -56.54 -32.40 -87.18
CA ILE A 224 -56.74 -31.36 -88.20
C ILE A 224 -56.02 -31.74 -89.50
N ILE A 225 -54.86 -32.39 -89.42
CA ILE A 225 -54.11 -32.87 -90.60
C ILE A 225 -54.82 -34.05 -91.28
N SER A 226 -55.41 -34.99 -90.53
CA SER A 226 -56.15 -36.12 -91.11
C SER A 226 -57.51 -35.72 -91.70
N GLY A 227 -58.14 -34.66 -91.20
CA GLY A 227 -59.39 -34.09 -91.74
C GLY A 227 -59.24 -33.22 -93.00
N ARG A 228 -58.02 -32.89 -93.42
CA ARG A 228 -57.77 -32.13 -94.67
C ARG A 228 -57.48 -33.08 -95.83
N LYS A 229 -58.42 -33.19 -96.78
CA LYS A 229 -58.13 -33.64 -98.15
C LYS A 229 -57.02 -32.74 -98.72
N GLN A 230 -55.81 -33.31 -98.94
CA GLN A 230 -54.55 -32.73 -99.45
C GLN A 230 -53.69 -31.87 -98.49
N PRO A 231 -52.46 -32.29 -98.12
CA PRO A 231 -51.50 -31.45 -97.41
C PRO A 231 -50.31 -30.98 -98.29
N ARG A 232 -50.18 -29.65 -98.48
CA ARG A 232 -48.94 -29.01 -98.97
C ARG A 232 -47.81 -29.22 -97.93
N ALA A 233 -46.69 -29.81 -98.34
CA ALA A 233 -45.55 -30.20 -97.49
C ALA A 233 -44.99 -29.09 -96.55
N LYS A 234 -45.15 -27.82 -96.91
CA LYS A 234 -44.68 -26.66 -96.13
C LYS A 234 -45.36 -26.51 -94.76
N ILE A 235 -46.63 -26.92 -94.63
CA ILE A 235 -47.39 -26.79 -93.37
C ILE A 235 -46.86 -27.81 -92.34
N ARG A 236 -46.58 -29.05 -92.76
CA ARG A 236 -46.02 -30.10 -91.90
C ARG A 236 -44.67 -29.71 -91.28
N ILE A 237 -43.80 -29.05 -92.04
CA ILE A 237 -42.48 -28.61 -91.56
C ILE A 237 -42.61 -27.50 -90.50
N PHE A 238 -43.56 -26.56 -90.68
CA PHE A 238 -43.79 -25.49 -89.72
C PHE A 238 -44.29 -26.02 -88.36
N PHE A 239 -45.19 -27.00 -88.39
CA PHE A 239 -45.70 -27.65 -87.17
C PHE A 239 -44.61 -28.48 -86.47
N LEU A 240 -43.84 -29.29 -87.20
CA LEU A 240 -42.70 -30.01 -86.63
C LEU A 240 -41.66 -29.06 -86.01
N GLY A 241 -41.38 -27.93 -86.68
CA GLY A 241 -40.48 -26.89 -86.16
C GLY A 241 -41.03 -26.11 -84.96
N ARG A 242 -42.35 -26.08 -84.76
CA ARG A 242 -42.99 -25.50 -83.57
C ARG A 242 -42.92 -26.47 -82.40
N ILE A 243 -43.22 -27.75 -82.63
CA ILE A 243 -43.13 -28.82 -81.62
C ILE A 243 -41.69 -28.97 -81.12
N LEU A 244 -40.70 -29.03 -82.01
CA LEU A 244 -39.28 -29.11 -81.65
C LEU A 244 -38.79 -27.89 -80.84
N ARG A 245 -39.31 -26.68 -81.13
CA ARG A 245 -38.96 -25.46 -80.38
C ARG A 245 -39.51 -25.48 -78.96
N GLU A 246 -40.75 -25.89 -78.79
CA GLU A 246 -41.37 -26.00 -77.46
C GLU A 246 -40.70 -27.11 -76.62
N PHE A 247 -40.39 -28.26 -77.23
CA PHE A 247 -39.60 -29.30 -76.55
C PHE A 247 -38.21 -28.80 -76.10
N ARG A 248 -37.52 -28.04 -76.96
CA ARG A 248 -36.21 -27.46 -76.63
C ARG A 248 -36.30 -26.38 -75.54
N ARG A 249 -37.41 -25.64 -75.47
CA ARG A 249 -37.69 -24.67 -74.39
C ARG A 249 -37.93 -25.38 -73.06
N MET A 250 -38.72 -26.46 -73.06
CA MET A 250 -39.00 -27.29 -71.88
C MET A 250 -37.71 -27.88 -71.28
N ILE A 251 -36.83 -28.46 -72.11
CA ILE A 251 -35.53 -29.00 -71.64
C ILE A 251 -34.65 -27.90 -71.02
N ARG A 252 -34.71 -26.68 -71.57
CA ARG A 252 -33.92 -25.54 -71.06
C ARG A 252 -34.43 -25.04 -69.71
N GLU A 253 -35.75 -25.01 -69.49
CA GLU A 253 -36.34 -24.67 -68.19
C GLU A 253 -36.03 -25.70 -67.10
N VAL A 254 -36.00 -26.99 -67.45
CA VAL A 254 -35.61 -28.08 -66.53
C VAL A 254 -34.14 -27.96 -66.13
N ARG A 255 -33.26 -27.58 -67.08
CA ARG A 255 -31.82 -27.48 -66.84
C ARG A 255 -31.39 -26.18 -66.16
N GLY A 256 -32.23 -25.13 -66.17
CA GLY A 256 -31.98 -23.85 -65.51
C GLY A 256 -32.45 -23.76 -64.05
N LYS A 257 -33.07 -24.81 -63.52
CA LYS A 257 -33.58 -24.91 -62.14
C LYS A 257 -32.89 -25.99 -61.30
N LYS A 258 -31.80 -26.57 -61.81
CA LYS A 258 -30.92 -27.50 -61.10
C LYS A 258 -29.70 -26.76 -60.58
#